data_AF-A0A7M3XV37-F1
#
_entry.id   AF-A0A7M3XV37-F1
#
_cell.length_a   1.000
_cell.length_b   1.000
_cell.length_c   1.000
_cell.angle_alpha   90.00
_cell.angle_beta   90.00
_cell.angle_gamma   90.00
#
_symmetry.space_group_name_H-M   'P 1'
#
loop_
_entity.id
_entity.type
_entity.pdbx_description
1 polymer ?
#
loop_
_entity_poly.entity_id
_entity_poly.type
_entity_poly.pdbx_seq_one_letter_code
_entity_poly.pdbx_strand_id
1 'polypeptide(L)'
;MSLEVTHHGPSQKAPAAFLEVGSTAATWGHNGAADVWADVIFCLLQEELNGGSSPEAPPKVPVLVTFGGGHYAPRANQMGALEQAILGHMLANHSLPFKRDEHGAVLGSWAQAVDVALDASLAAHPAREVVVSLDRKSFRGWERRALFDHLEARKVRVVDTATHRTMLDGS
;
A
#
# COMPACT_ATOMS: atom_id res chain seq x y z
N MET A 1 -13.10 -9.65 -4.48
CA MET A 1 -12.18 -8.60 -4.97
C MET A 1 -10.88 -8.73 -4.20
N SER A 2 -9.73 -8.54 -4.85
CA SER A 2 -8.42 -8.59 -4.19
C SER A 2 -7.60 -7.39 -4.65
N LEU A 3 -6.82 -6.83 -3.74
CA LEU A 3 -5.69 -5.96 -4.06
C LEU A 3 -4.54 -6.79 -4.61
N GLU A 4 -3.69 -6.12 -5.38
CA GLU A 4 -2.41 -6.61 -5.85
C GLU A 4 -1.31 -5.69 -5.38
N VAL A 5 -0.15 -6.26 -5.04
CA VAL A 5 1.01 -5.47 -4.61
C VAL A 5 1.43 -4.47 -5.69
N THR A 6 2.17 -3.43 -5.31
CA THR A 6 2.74 -2.48 -6.29
C THR A 6 3.64 -3.24 -7.26
N HIS A 7 3.27 -3.22 -8.55
CA HIS A 7 3.97 -3.93 -9.61
C HIS A 7 3.66 -3.30 -10.98
N HIS A 8 4.47 -3.66 -11.98
CA HIS A 8 4.42 -3.14 -13.36
C HIS A 8 4.49 -1.61 -13.49
N GLY A 9 4.41 -1.10 -14.72
CA GLY A 9 4.43 0.32 -15.04
C GLY A 9 3.10 0.79 -15.61
N PRO A 10 2.97 2.08 -15.98
CA PRO A 10 4.05 3.06 -15.99
C PRO A 10 4.32 3.67 -14.60
N SER A 11 5.55 4.13 -14.39
CA SER A 11 5.85 5.07 -13.30
C SER A 11 5.43 6.47 -13.73
N GLN A 12 4.72 7.19 -12.87
CA GLN A 12 4.16 8.51 -13.18
C GLN A 12 4.07 9.37 -11.89
N LYS A 13 3.91 10.69 -12.03
CA LYS A 13 3.95 11.65 -10.90
C LYS A 13 2.60 12.06 -10.33
N ALA A 14 1.53 11.96 -11.11
CA ALA A 14 0.17 12.19 -10.63
C ALA A 14 -0.27 11.04 -9.70
N PRO A 15 -1.32 11.20 -8.89
CA PRO A 15 -1.96 10.05 -8.25
C PRO A 15 -2.61 9.16 -9.31
N ALA A 16 -2.38 7.85 -9.28
CA ALA A 16 -3.07 6.89 -10.15
C ALA A 16 -3.20 5.51 -9.50
N ALA A 17 -4.20 4.75 -9.94
CA ALA A 17 -4.44 3.36 -9.55
C ALA A 17 -4.88 2.54 -10.77
N PHE A 18 -4.67 1.22 -10.71
CA PHE A 18 -5.20 0.27 -11.69
C PHE A 18 -6.48 -0.37 -11.15
N LEU A 19 -7.52 -0.43 -12.01
CA LEU A 19 -8.76 -1.16 -11.76
C LEU A 19 -8.85 -2.26 -12.82
N GLU A 20 -8.87 -3.52 -12.39
CA GLU A 20 -8.64 -4.66 -13.28
C GLU A 20 -9.78 -5.69 -13.27
N VAL A 21 -9.93 -6.39 -14.39
CA VAL A 21 -10.76 -7.60 -14.51
C VAL A 21 -9.86 -8.73 -14.99
N GLY A 22 -9.58 -9.67 -14.08
CA GLY A 22 -8.64 -10.76 -14.31
C GLY A 22 -9.27 -12.14 -14.19
N SER A 23 -8.53 -13.21 -14.47
CA SER A 23 -7.12 -13.23 -14.90
C SER A 23 -6.91 -13.80 -16.31
N THR A 24 -7.98 -14.07 -17.08
CA THR A 24 -7.86 -14.73 -18.40
C THR A 24 -8.68 -14.02 -19.46
N ALA A 25 -8.41 -14.28 -20.74
CA ALA A 25 -9.20 -13.77 -21.85
C ALA A 25 -10.70 -14.08 -21.73
N ALA A 26 -11.05 -15.18 -21.06
CA ALA A 26 -12.44 -15.54 -20.79
C ALA A 26 -13.14 -14.59 -19.81
N THR A 27 -12.40 -13.88 -18.95
CA THR A 27 -12.97 -12.96 -17.94
C THR A 27 -12.88 -11.49 -18.33
N TRP A 28 -12.02 -11.10 -19.27
CA TRP A 28 -11.86 -9.69 -19.67
C TRP A 28 -13.15 -9.05 -20.21
N GLY A 29 -14.01 -9.83 -20.87
CA GLY A 29 -15.30 -9.37 -21.39
C GLY A 29 -16.46 -9.45 -20.39
N HIS A 30 -16.20 -9.59 -19.08
CA HIS A 30 -17.24 -9.79 -18.08
C HIS A 30 -18.02 -8.49 -17.79
N ASN A 31 -19.18 -8.32 -18.43
CA ASN A 31 -20.02 -7.11 -18.33
C ASN A 31 -20.32 -6.68 -16.89
N GLY A 32 -20.74 -7.60 -16.01
CA GLY A 32 -21.06 -7.21 -14.63
C GLY A 32 -19.86 -6.72 -13.82
N ALA A 33 -18.63 -7.03 -14.23
CA ALA A 33 -17.42 -6.50 -13.59
C ALA A 33 -17.06 -5.12 -14.18
N ALA A 34 -17.26 -4.96 -15.49
CA ALA A 34 -17.13 -3.68 -16.17
C ALA A 34 -18.15 -2.65 -15.66
N ASP A 35 -19.39 -3.06 -15.40
CA ASP A 35 -20.45 -2.19 -14.85
C ASP A 35 -20.06 -1.66 -13.47
N VAL A 36 -19.56 -2.52 -12.58
CA VAL A 36 -19.06 -2.10 -11.26
C VAL A 36 -17.92 -1.10 -11.39
N TRP A 37 -16.98 -1.31 -12.31
CA TRP A 37 -15.90 -0.34 -12.53
C TRP A 37 -16.37 0.97 -13.15
N ALA A 38 -17.34 0.92 -14.06
CA ALA A 38 -17.96 2.10 -14.63
C ALA A 38 -18.63 2.95 -13.54
N ASP A 39 -19.39 2.31 -12.62
CA ASP A 39 -20.02 2.99 -11.49
C ASP A 39 -18.99 3.65 -10.57
N VAL A 40 -17.91 2.93 -10.21
CA VAL A 40 -16.84 3.48 -9.36
C VAL A 40 -16.18 4.70 -10.01
N ILE A 41 -15.78 4.59 -11.28
CA ILE A 41 -15.15 5.69 -12.01
C ILE A 41 -16.10 6.88 -12.13
N PHE A 42 -17.37 6.62 -12.44
CA PHE A 42 -18.38 7.67 -12.59
C PHE A 42 -18.63 8.41 -11.26
N CYS A 43 -18.75 7.69 -10.14
CA CYS A 43 -18.86 8.29 -8.81
C CYS A 43 -17.65 9.18 -8.50
N LEU A 44 -16.43 8.71 -8.75
CA LEU A 44 -15.21 9.50 -8.51
C LEU A 44 -15.16 10.78 -9.36
N LEU A 45 -15.51 10.68 -10.64
CA LEU A 45 -15.57 11.84 -11.54
C LEU A 45 -16.66 12.83 -11.14
N GLN A 46 -17.82 12.36 -10.68
CA GLN A 46 -18.89 13.24 -10.19
C GLN A 46 -18.45 14.03 -8.96
N GLU A 47 -17.79 13.39 -7.99
CA GLU A 47 -17.24 14.07 -6.82
C GLU A 47 -16.25 15.16 -7.24
N GLU A 48 -15.31 14.85 -8.13
CA GLU A 48 -14.33 15.82 -8.63
C GLU A 48 -15.00 17.00 -9.37
N LEU A 49 -15.94 16.73 -10.28
CA LEU A 49 -16.62 17.74 -11.08
C LEU A 49 -17.55 18.65 -10.27
N ASN A 50 -18.12 18.13 -9.18
CA ASN A 50 -18.98 18.91 -8.28
C ASN A 50 -18.17 19.81 -7.33
N GLY A 51 -16.85 19.89 -7.50
CA GLY A 51 -15.96 20.60 -6.60
C GLY A 51 -15.81 19.90 -5.24
N GLY A 52 -16.23 18.63 -5.16
CA GLY A 52 -15.94 17.77 -4.03
C GLY A 52 -14.44 17.55 -3.98
N SER A 53 -13.80 18.02 -2.91
CA SER A 53 -12.58 17.38 -2.46
C SER A 53 -12.92 15.94 -2.08
N SER A 54 -12.08 14.97 -2.46
CA SER A 54 -12.14 13.58 -1.96
C SER A 54 -12.65 13.59 -0.53
N PRO A 55 -13.63 12.76 -0.12
CA PRO A 55 -14.19 12.78 1.22
C PRO A 55 -13.00 12.86 2.16
N GLU A 56 -12.88 13.98 2.87
CA GLU A 56 -11.74 14.21 3.72
C GLU A 56 -11.86 13.17 4.82
N ALA A 57 -11.24 12.00 4.61
CA ALA A 57 -10.91 11.13 5.72
C ALA A 57 -10.26 12.07 6.73
N PRO A 58 -10.66 12.03 8.01
CA PRO A 58 -10.24 13.06 8.95
C PRO A 58 -8.72 13.24 8.86
N PRO A 59 -8.19 14.47 9.02
CA PRO A 59 -6.77 14.75 8.77
C PRO A 59 -5.80 13.87 9.58
N LYS A 60 -6.32 13.13 10.57
CA LYS A 60 -5.61 12.19 11.42
C LYS A 60 -5.52 10.76 10.88
N VAL A 61 -6.27 10.39 9.84
CA VAL A 61 -6.20 9.04 9.26
C VAL A 61 -4.83 8.86 8.56
N PRO A 62 -4.01 7.89 8.99
CA PRO A 62 -2.70 7.66 8.40
C PRO A 62 -2.82 6.91 7.06
N VAL A 63 -1.81 7.10 6.21
CA VAL A 63 -1.65 6.28 5.01
C VAL A 63 -0.95 4.98 5.38
N LEU A 64 -1.62 3.86 5.10
CA LEU A 64 -1.11 2.53 5.36
C LEU A 64 -0.27 2.02 4.19
N VAL A 65 1.01 1.79 4.44
CA VAL A 65 1.93 1.06 3.55
C VAL A 65 2.12 -0.35 4.11
N THR A 66 2.15 -1.37 3.26
CA THR A 66 2.34 -2.77 3.73
C THR A 66 3.55 -3.43 3.11
N PHE A 67 4.36 -4.12 3.91
CA PHE A 67 5.48 -4.93 3.43
C PHE A 67 5.31 -6.41 3.74
N GLY A 68 5.66 -7.23 2.77
CA GLY A 68 5.65 -8.67 2.84
C GLY A 68 4.33 -9.30 2.38
N GLY A 69 4.35 -10.62 2.26
CA GLY A 69 3.29 -11.42 1.67
C GLY A 69 3.53 -11.74 0.19
N GLY A 70 2.57 -12.45 -0.39
CA GLY A 70 2.53 -12.76 -1.82
C GLY A 70 1.96 -11.63 -2.66
N HIS A 71 1.81 -11.91 -3.95
CA HIS A 71 1.31 -10.96 -4.96
C HIS A 71 -0.08 -10.38 -4.63
N TYR A 72 -0.97 -11.17 -4.03
CA TYR A 72 -2.34 -10.75 -3.66
C TYR A 72 -2.44 -10.10 -2.26
N ALA A 73 -1.35 -9.52 -1.75
CA ALA A 73 -1.32 -8.59 -0.62
C ALA A 73 -2.30 -8.89 0.55
N PRO A 74 -2.27 -10.08 1.20
CA PRO A 74 -3.33 -10.50 2.14
C PRO A 74 -3.52 -9.55 3.33
N ARG A 75 -2.44 -8.94 3.84
CA ARG A 75 -2.54 -7.94 4.92
C ARG A 75 -3.13 -6.62 4.46
N ALA A 76 -2.76 -6.16 3.27
CA ALA A 76 -3.34 -4.94 2.71
C ALA A 76 -4.83 -5.13 2.43
N ASN A 77 -5.23 -6.29 1.89
CA ASN A 77 -6.63 -6.65 1.71
C ASN A 77 -7.40 -6.58 3.03
N GLN A 78 -6.86 -7.17 4.11
CA GLN A 78 -7.53 -7.17 5.41
C GLN A 78 -7.62 -5.77 6.04
N MET A 79 -6.55 -5.00 6.00
CA MET A 79 -6.46 -3.71 6.71
C MET A 79 -7.02 -2.54 5.91
N GLY A 80 -6.91 -2.59 4.58
CA GLY A 80 -7.47 -1.59 3.66
C GLY A 80 -8.96 -1.74 3.40
N ALA A 81 -9.55 -2.90 3.73
CA ALA A 81 -11.00 -3.09 3.72
C ALA A 81 -11.70 -2.50 4.97
N LEU A 82 -10.94 -1.97 5.93
CA LEU A 82 -11.52 -1.23 7.07
C LEU A 82 -12.06 0.11 6.58
N GLU A 83 -13.18 0.54 7.15
CA GLU A 83 -13.78 1.84 6.81
C GLU A 83 -12.78 2.98 7.05
N GLN A 84 -12.75 3.95 6.15
CA GLN A 84 -11.81 5.09 6.13
C GLN A 84 -10.33 4.75 5.89
N ALA A 85 -9.93 3.48 5.79
CA ALA A 85 -8.53 3.14 5.57
C ALA A 85 -8.00 3.74 4.25
N ILE A 86 -6.84 4.39 4.34
CA ILE A 86 -6.13 4.91 3.16
C ILE A 86 -4.93 4.00 2.92
N LEU A 87 -4.85 3.41 1.73
CA LEU A 87 -3.72 2.59 1.32
C LEU A 87 -2.74 3.39 0.47
N GLY A 88 -1.46 3.27 0.81
CA GLY A 88 -0.34 3.64 -0.05
C GLY A 88 0.22 2.43 -0.79
N HIS A 89 1.53 2.43 -0.99
CA HIS A 89 2.22 1.32 -1.66
C HIS A 89 2.20 0.01 -0.87
N MET A 90 2.26 -1.11 -1.59
CA MET A 90 2.27 -2.47 -1.05
C MET A 90 3.47 -3.22 -1.65
N LEU A 91 4.47 -3.57 -0.84
CA LEU A 91 5.68 -4.26 -1.32
C LEU A 91 5.63 -5.75 -0.95
N ALA A 92 5.59 -6.64 -1.95
CA ALA A 92 5.75 -8.08 -1.73
C ALA A 92 7.18 -8.47 -1.33
N ASN A 93 7.36 -9.71 -0.86
CA ASN A 93 8.68 -10.24 -0.50
C ASN A 93 9.68 -10.16 -1.65
N HIS A 94 9.24 -10.50 -2.87
CA HIS A 94 10.11 -10.50 -4.03
C HIS A 94 10.54 -9.08 -4.47
N SER A 95 9.78 -8.06 -4.07
CA SER A 95 10.08 -6.64 -4.33
C SER A 95 11.07 -6.05 -3.32
N LEU A 96 11.44 -6.81 -2.28
CA LEU A 96 12.38 -6.42 -1.24
C LEU A 96 13.59 -7.37 -1.25
N PRO A 97 14.49 -7.25 -2.24
CA PRO A 97 15.62 -8.16 -2.35
C PRO A 97 16.66 -7.85 -1.28
N PHE A 98 16.63 -8.62 -0.20
CA PHE A 98 17.66 -8.61 0.83
C PHE A 98 18.83 -9.51 0.44
N LYS A 99 20.04 -9.05 0.71
CA LYS A 99 21.26 -9.85 0.69
C LYS A 99 21.98 -9.63 2.02
N ARG A 100 22.69 -10.64 2.48
CA ARG A 100 23.55 -10.53 3.65
C ARG A 100 24.90 -11.13 3.32
N ASP A 101 25.96 -10.34 3.49
CA ASP A 101 27.32 -10.80 3.21
C ASP A 101 27.90 -11.63 4.37
N GLU A 102 29.12 -12.11 4.18
CA GLU A 102 29.85 -12.94 5.15
C GLU A 102 30.16 -12.19 6.45
N HIS A 103 30.26 -10.86 6.40
CA HIS A 103 30.49 -9.99 7.56
C HIS A 103 29.20 -9.57 8.27
N GLY A 104 28.05 -9.97 7.74
CA GLY A 104 26.73 -9.68 8.30
C GLY A 104 26.13 -8.35 7.86
N ALA A 105 26.76 -7.63 6.91
CA ALA A 105 26.18 -6.42 6.35
C ALA A 105 24.95 -6.77 5.51
N VAL A 106 23.89 -5.97 5.68
CA VAL A 106 22.63 -6.13 4.96
C VAL A 106 22.65 -5.27 3.70
N LEU A 107 22.59 -5.92 2.54
CA LEU A 107 22.74 -5.34 1.21
C LEU A 107 21.48 -5.57 0.37
N GLY A 108 21.50 -5.07 -0.87
CA GLY A 108 20.41 -5.19 -1.84
C GLY A 108 19.62 -3.89 -1.98
N SER A 109 18.59 -3.90 -2.82
CA SER A 109 17.79 -2.70 -3.12
C SER A 109 16.54 -2.56 -2.24
N TRP A 110 16.39 -3.39 -1.20
CA TRP A 110 15.24 -3.35 -0.30
C TRP A 110 15.05 -1.97 0.36
N ALA A 111 16.14 -1.33 0.82
CA ALA A 111 16.08 -0.05 1.52
C ALA A 111 15.59 1.05 0.56
N GLN A 112 16.15 1.08 -0.65
CA GLN A 112 15.71 1.98 -1.70
C GLN A 112 14.24 1.75 -2.08
N ALA A 113 13.80 0.49 -2.18
CA ALA A 113 12.40 0.17 -2.48
C ALA A 113 11.45 0.65 -1.38
N VAL A 114 11.86 0.49 -0.11
CA VAL A 114 11.14 1.05 1.04
C VAL A 114 11.05 2.57 0.96
N ASP A 115 12.18 3.25 0.74
CA ASP A 115 12.21 4.72 0.68
C ASP A 115 11.32 5.26 -0.45
N VAL A 116 11.42 4.69 -1.66
CA VAL A 116 10.58 5.10 -2.80
C VAL A 116 9.10 4.88 -2.52
N ALA A 117 8.73 3.75 -1.91
CA ALA A 117 7.34 3.46 -1.57
C ALA A 117 6.79 4.44 -0.51
N LEU A 118 7.59 4.77 0.50
CA LEU A 118 7.20 5.73 1.54
C LEU A 118 7.09 7.14 0.98
N ASP A 119 8.09 7.58 0.20
CA ASP A 119 8.14 8.93 -0.38
C ASP A 119 7.01 9.16 -1.37
N ALA A 120 6.71 8.18 -2.22
CA ALA A 120 5.57 8.26 -3.15
C ALA A 120 4.22 8.28 -2.40
N SER A 121 4.08 7.48 -1.33
CA SER A 121 2.86 7.48 -0.51
C SER A 121 2.66 8.81 0.21
N LEU A 122 3.73 9.42 0.71
CA LEU A 122 3.70 10.77 1.31
C LEU A 122 3.38 11.85 0.26
N ALA A 123 3.98 11.77 -0.93
CA ALA A 123 3.75 12.74 -1.98
C ALA A 123 2.29 12.75 -2.47
N ALA A 124 1.63 11.60 -2.51
CA ALA A 124 0.20 11.48 -2.81
C ALA A 124 -0.70 12.00 -1.68
N HIS A 125 -0.19 12.09 -0.46
CA HIS A 125 -0.95 12.45 0.74
C HIS A 125 -0.15 13.39 1.68
N PRO A 126 0.19 14.61 1.22
CA PRO A 126 1.18 15.47 1.89
C PRO A 126 0.80 15.95 3.29
N ALA A 127 -0.49 15.92 3.63
CA ALA A 127 -1.00 16.34 4.94
C ALA A 127 -1.12 15.19 5.96
N ARG A 128 -0.74 13.95 5.59
CA ARG A 128 -0.95 12.75 6.42
C ARG A 128 0.37 12.13 6.85
N GLU A 129 0.34 11.46 7.99
CA GLU A 129 1.43 10.56 8.35
C GLU A 129 1.33 9.23 7.59
N VAL A 130 2.47 8.56 7.40
CA VAL A 130 2.53 7.19 6.87
C VAL A 130 2.83 6.22 8.01
N VAL A 131 2.09 5.13 8.06
CA VAL A 131 2.34 3.98 8.94
C VAL A 131 2.59 2.73 8.12
N VAL A 132 3.37 1.80 8.67
CA VAL A 132 3.72 0.55 7.99
C VAL A 132 3.15 -0.66 8.71
N SER A 133 2.56 -1.59 7.98
CA SER A 133 2.24 -2.93 8.47
C SER A 133 3.19 -3.97 7.86
N LEU A 134 3.79 -4.80 8.71
CA LEU A 134 4.73 -5.85 8.28
C LEU A 134 4.10 -7.24 8.38
N ASP A 135 4.16 -8.01 7.30
CA ASP A 135 3.95 -9.45 7.39
C ASP A 135 5.16 -10.13 8.02
N ARG A 136 5.18 -10.21 9.35
CA ARG A 136 6.33 -10.74 10.10
C ARG A 136 6.76 -12.15 9.64
N LYS A 137 5.82 -13.00 9.20
CA LYS A 137 6.14 -14.37 8.76
C LYS A 137 6.84 -14.43 7.40
N SER A 138 6.80 -13.34 6.65
CA SER A 138 7.39 -13.24 5.32
C SER A 138 8.90 -12.95 5.33
N PHE A 139 9.45 -12.54 6.47
CA PHE A 139 10.84 -12.09 6.58
C PHE A 139 11.62 -12.93 7.59
N ARG A 140 12.90 -13.18 7.30
CA ARG A 140 13.87 -13.75 8.23
C ARG A 140 14.09 -12.79 9.40
N GLY A 141 14.56 -13.31 10.53
CA GLY A 141 14.77 -12.49 11.74
C GLY A 141 15.66 -11.27 11.52
N TRP A 142 16.73 -11.41 10.73
CA TRP A 142 17.65 -10.31 10.43
C TRP A 142 17.10 -9.32 9.39
N GLU A 143 16.28 -9.78 8.43
CA GLU A 143 15.57 -8.91 7.47
C GLU A 143 14.54 -8.05 8.21
N ARG A 144 13.80 -8.66 9.15
CA ARG A 144 12.88 -7.91 10.03
C ARG A 144 13.60 -6.83 10.82
N ARG A 145 14.76 -7.17 11.42
CA ARG A 145 15.56 -6.19 12.17
C ARG A 145 15.99 -5.04 11.26
N ALA A 146 16.54 -5.33 10.09
CA ALA A 146 16.93 -4.30 9.12
C ALA A 146 15.75 -3.39 8.71
N LEU A 147 14.56 -3.96 8.48
CA LEU A 147 13.35 -3.19 8.21
C LEU A 147 12.94 -2.30 9.39
N PHE A 148 12.94 -2.83 10.62
CA PHE A 148 12.61 -2.04 11.81
C PHE A 148 13.60 -0.89 12.02
N ASP A 149 14.90 -1.17 11.95
CA ASP A 149 15.96 -0.17 12.13
C ASP A 149 15.86 0.94 11.06
N HIS A 150 15.61 0.58 9.79
CA HIS A 150 15.43 1.54 8.70
C HIS A 150 14.17 2.40 8.88
N LEU A 151 13.05 1.78 9.27
CA LEU A 151 11.79 2.51 9.50
C LEU A 151 11.88 3.44 10.71
N GLU A 152 12.58 3.02 11.78
CA GLU A 152 12.85 3.86 12.94
C GLU A 152 13.71 5.07 12.56
N ALA A 153 14.77 4.88 11.77
CA ALA A 153 15.59 5.98 11.25
C ALA A 153 14.77 6.96 10.38
N ARG A 154 13.80 6.44 9.62
CA ARG A 154 12.82 7.22 8.85
C ARG A 154 11.69 7.82 9.70
N LYS A 155 11.64 7.53 11.01
CA LYS A 155 10.57 7.93 11.95
C LYS A 155 9.17 7.46 11.52
N VAL A 156 9.10 6.31 10.84
CA VAL A 156 7.85 5.70 10.38
C VAL A 156 7.41 4.63 11.38
N ARG A 157 6.16 4.73 11.85
CA ARG A 157 5.62 3.81 12.85
C ARG A 157 5.21 2.50 12.20
N VAL A 158 5.61 1.39 12.82
CA VAL A 158 5.06 0.07 12.47
C VAL A 158 3.84 -0.23 13.33
N VAL A 159 2.74 -0.61 12.69
CA VAL A 159 1.45 -0.89 13.34
C VAL A 159 0.96 -2.30 13.04
N ASP A 160 0.21 -2.88 13.97
CA ASP A 160 -0.59 -4.07 13.72
C ASP A 160 -2.03 -3.71 13.36
N THR A 161 -2.84 -4.72 13.05
CA THR A 161 -4.24 -4.53 12.66
C THR A 161 -5.09 -3.89 13.75
N ALA A 162 -4.83 -4.21 15.03
CA ALA A 162 -5.57 -3.64 16.15
C ALA A 162 -5.25 -2.15 16.32
N THR A 163 -3.96 -1.81 16.32
CA THR A 163 -3.46 -0.43 16.42
C THR A 163 -3.98 0.42 15.26
N HIS A 164 -3.89 -0.09 14.02
CA HIS A 164 -4.41 0.59 12.84
C HIS A 164 -5.92 0.86 12.97
N ARG A 165 -6.71 -0.12 13.43
CA ARG A 165 -8.15 0.08 13.64
C ARG A 165 -8.44 1.19 14.65
N THR A 166 -7.72 1.21 15.78
CA THR A 166 -7.86 2.29 16.77
C THR A 166 -7.53 3.67 16.18
N MET A 167 -6.59 3.76 15.24
CA MET A 167 -6.28 5.02 14.54
C MET A 167 -7.43 5.48 13.65
N LEU A 168 -8.14 4.54 12.99
CA LEU A 168 -9.31 4.85 12.16
C LEU A 168 -10.51 5.28 13.01
N ASP A 169 -10.78 4.59 14.12
CA ASP A 169 -11.93 4.88 14.99
C ASP A 169 -11.79 6.21 15.77
N GLY A 170 -10.54 6.65 15.99
CA GLY A 170 -10.22 7.90 16.71
C GLY A 170 -10.04 9.14 15.83
N SER A 171 -10.29 9.01 14.53
CA SER A 171 -10.09 10.05 13.52
C SER A 171 -11.31 10.95 13.35
#